data_AF-A0A445B1M1-F1
#
_entry.id   AF-A0A445B1M1-F1
#
_cell.length_a   1.000
_cell.length_b   1.000
_cell.length_c   1.000
_cell.angle_alpha   90.00
_cell.angle_beta   90.00
_cell.angle_gamma   90.00
#
_symmetry.space_group_name_H-M   'P 1'
#
loop_
_entity.id
_entity.type
_entity.pdbx_description
1 polymer ?
#
loop_
_entity_poly.entity_id
_entity_poly.type
_entity_poly.pdbx_seq_one_letter_code
_entity_poly.pdbx_strand_id
1 'polypeptide(L)'
;MVTTRKLRVEILDARNLMPKDGFGSSSPYVVVRFGSQEYKTQTKVRDLNPVWNETLSFEIEPPLPNNNTVKFFRLNRRRNDVISVKCVFV
;
A
#
# COMPACT_ATOMS: atom_id res chain seq x y z
N MET A 1 -22.95 22.54 -1.93
CA MET A 1 -22.50 21.72 -0.78
C MET A 1 -21.41 20.79 -1.31
N VAL A 2 -20.18 20.91 -0.81
CA VAL A 2 -19.09 20.01 -1.21
C VAL A 2 -19.28 18.71 -0.42
N THR A 3 -19.53 17.61 -1.12
CA THR A 3 -19.59 16.28 -0.49
C THR A 3 -18.15 15.78 -0.32
N THR A 4 -17.59 15.92 0.87
CA THR A 4 -16.29 15.33 1.21
C THR A 4 -16.44 13.80 1.26
N ARG A 5 -15.95 13.09 0.24
CA ARG A 5 -15.86 11.62 0.25
C ARG A 5 -14.53 11.22 0.87
N LYS A 6 -14.44 10.04 1.50
CA LYS A 6 -13.19 9.54 2.09
C LYS A 6 -12.84 8.19 1.50
N LEU A 7 -11.58 8.00 1.12
CA LEU A 7 -11.05 6.70 0.72
C LEU A 7 -10.39 6.06 1.93
N ARG A 8 -10.87 4.87 2.33
CA ARG A 8 -10.23 4.08 3.39
C ARG A 8 -9.38 2.97 2.78
N VAL A 9 -8.11 2.92 3.13
CA VAL A 9 -7.17 1.89 2.68
C VAL A 9 -6.68 1.11 3.89
N GLU A 10 -6.94 -0.20 3.91
CA GLU A 10 -6.47 -1.11 4.95
C GLU A 10 -5.28 -1.92 4.42
N ILE A 11 -4.12 -1.70 5.03
CA ILE A 11 -2.87 -2.39 4.73
C ILE A 11 -2.68 -3.46 5.80
N LEU A 12 -2.99 -4.71 5.47
CA LEU A 12 -2.99 -5.81 6.43
C LEU A 12 -1.61 -6.48 6.47
N ASP A 13 -1.34 -7.31 5.47
CA ASP A 13 -0.15 -8.15 5.43
C ASP A 13 0.28 -8.48 4.00
N ALA A 14 1.50 -8.99 3.87
CA ALA A 14 1.94 -9.71 2.69
C ALA A 14 2.52 -11.06 3.11
N ARG A 15 2.48 -12.06 2.23
CA ARG A 15 2.94 -13.42 2.54
C ARG A 15 3.78 -13.98 1.41
N ASN A 16 4.70 -14.87 1.78
CA ASN A 16 5.55 -15.59 0.84
C ASN A 16 6.33 -14.63 -0.08
N LEU A 17 6.84 -13.54 0.47
CA LEU A 17 7.66 -12.61 -0.30
C LEU A 17 8.93 -13.30 -0.75
N MET A 18 9.35 -12.99 -1.97
CA MET A 18 10.61 -13.51 -2.49
C MET A 18 11.80 -12.86 -1.76
N PRO A 19 12.77 -13.65 -1.27
CA PRO A 19 14.04 -13.15 -0.77
C PRO A 19 14.77 -12.28 -1.81
N LYS A 20 15.14 -11.06 -1.45
CA LYS A 20 15.76 -10.09 -2.38
C LYS A 20 16.89 -9.25 -1.75
N ASP A 21 17.20 -9.43 -0.47
CA ASP A 21 18.31 -8.71 0.19
C ASP A 21 19.67 -9.44 0.14
N GLY A 22 19.75 -10.59 -0.55
CA GLY A 22 20.97 -11.40 -0.65
C GLY A 22 21.24 -12.28 0.57
N PHE A 23 20.40 -12.22 1.61
CA PHE A 23 20.52 -13.02 2.83
C PHE A 23 19.36 -13.99 3.06
N GLY A 24 18.64 -14.34 1.98
CA GLY A 24 17.45 -15.19 2.10
C GLY A 24 16.23 -14.47 2.69
N SER A 25 16.24 -13.14 2.79
CA SER A 25 15.12 -12.36 3.31
C SER A 25 14.74 -11.16 2.43
N SER A 26 13.76 -10.37 2.85
CA SER A 26 13.32 -9.15 2.18
C SER A 26 12.98 -8.12 3.23
N SER A 27 13.16 -6.84 2.93
CA SER A 27 12.76 -5.76 3.84
C SER A 27 11.61 -4.94 3.24
N PRO A 28 10.37 -5.48 3.24
CA PRO A 28 9.22 -4.88 2.55
C PRO A 28 8.65 -3.65 3.26
N TYR A 29 8.03 -2.77 2.46
CA TYR A 29 7.18 -1.67 2.92
C TYR A 29 6.10 -1.39 1.86
N VAL A 30 5.02 -0.72 2.25
CA VAL A 30 3.94 -0.35 1.34
C VAL A 30 3.94 1.16 1.16
N VAL A 31 3.77 1.62 -0.08
CA VAL A 31 3.51 3.03 -0.39
C VAL A 31 2.15 3.14 -1.04
N VAL A 32 1.32 4.02 -0.53
CA VAL A 32 0.00 4.35 -1.04
C VAL A 32 0.06 5.78 -1.57
N ARG A 33 -0.32 5.98 -2.83
CA ARG A 33 -0.46 7.30 -3.44
C ARG A 33 -1.90 7.55 -3.86
N PHE A 34 -2.44 8.70 -3.49
CA PHE A 34 -3.78 9.14 -3.87
C PHE A 34 -3.74 10.64 -4.19
N GLY A 35 -3.86 11.01 -5.47
CA GLY A 35 -3.69 12.40 -5.89
C GLY A 35 -2.30 12.95 -5.54
N SER A 36 -2.26 14.01 -4.73
CA SER A 36 -1.04 14.60 -4.15
C SER A 36 -0.62 13.99 -2.80
N GLN A 37 -1.45 13.11 -2.22
CA GLN A 37 -1.19 12.49 -0.93
C GLN A 37 -0.37 11.21 -1.13
N GLU A 38 0.74 11.07 -0.39
CA GLU A 38 1.55 9.86 -0.33
C GLU A 38 1.68 9.42 1.13
N TYR A 39 1.52 8.12 1.35
CA TYR A 39 1.79 7.50 2.63
C TYR A 39 2.72 6.31 2.45
N LYS A 40 3.68 6.16 3.37
CA LYS A 40 4.62 5.04 3.40
C LYS A 40 4.54 4.34 4.77
N THR A 41 4.30 3.05 4.77
CA THR A 41 4.30 2.23 5.99
C THR A 41 5.72 1.99 6.51
N GLN A 42 5.81 1.47 7.73
CA GLN A 42 7.10 1.05 8.27
C GLN A 42 7.72 -0.08 7.43
N THR A 43 9.03 0.01 7.22
CA THR A 43 9.79 -1.10 6.63
C THR A 43 9.90 -2.23 7.64
N LYS A 44 9.39 -3.41 7.30
CA LYS A 44 9.65 -4.64 8.07
C LYS A 44 10.99 -5.19 7.60
N VAL A 45 11.94 -5.38 8.50
CA VAL A 45 13.31 -5.76 8.15
C VAL A 45 13.42 -7.27 8.12
N ARG A 46 13.94 -7.82 7.01
CA ARG A 46 14.20 -9.26 6.83
C ARG A 46 12.98 -10.16 7.09
N ASP A 47 11.80 -9.67 6.76
CA ASP A 47 10.53 -10.34 6.98
C ASP A 47 9.86 -10.68 5.64
N LEU A 48 9.64 -11.97 5.40
CA LEU A 48 8.97 -12.46 4.20
C LEU A 48 7.45 -12.55 4.36
N ASN A 49 6.93 -12.34 5.57
CA ASN A 49 5.50 -12.36 5.90
C ASN A 49 5.12 -11.13 6.75
N PRO A 50 5.38 -9.91 6.24
CA PRO A 50 5.17 -8.69 7.00
C PRO A 50 3.70 -8.46 7.33
N VAL A 51 3.45 -8.02 8.57
CA VAL A 51 2.13 -7.54 9.01
C VAL A 51 2.25 -6.07 9.41
N TRP A 52 1.47 -5.22 8.75
CA TRP A 52 1.38 -3.79 9.05
C TRP A 52 0.16 -3.47 9.92
N ASN A 53 -1.02 -3.98 9.55
CA ASN A 53 -2.30 -3.62 10.18
C ASN A 53 -2.50 -2.10 10.29
N GLU A 54 -2.18 -1.39 9.22
CA GLU A 54 -2.29 0.07 9.15
C GLU A 54 -3.57 0.45 8.38
N THR A 55 -4.30 1.45 8.88
CA THR A 55 -5.49 2.00 8.20
C THR A 55 -5.23 3.46 7.83
N LEU A 56 -5.45 3.78 6.56
CA LEU A 56 -5.27 5.12 6.01
C LEU A 56 -6.61 5.67 5.55
N SER A 57 -6.81 6.98 5.74
CA SER A 57 -7.97 7.71 5.24
C SER A 57 -7.50 8.89 4.39
N PHE A 58 -7.88 8.91 3.12
CA PHE A 58 -7.60 10.01 2.21
C PHE A 58 -8.88 10.80 1.97
N GLU A 59 -8.81 12.12 2.04
CA GLU A 59 -9.93 12.97 1.65
C GLU A 59 -9.98 13.08 0.13
N ILE A 60 -11.18 12.90 -0.41
CA ILE A 60 -11.45 12.96 -1.84
C ILE A 60 -12.06 14.32 -2.12
N GLU A 61 -11.26 15.21 -2.69
CA GLU A 61 -11.73 16.50 -3.18
C GLU A 61 -12.33 16.35 -4.59
N PRO A 62 -13.55 16.86 -4.85
CA PRO A 62 -14.09 16.96 -6.21
C PRO A 62 -13.36 18.05 -7.02
N PRO A 63 -13.15 17.86 -8.34
CA PRO A 63 -13.41 16.66 -9.12
C PRO A 63 -12.40 15.54 -8.81
N LEU A 64 -12.87 14.29 -8.84
CA LEU A 64 -12.02 13.12 -8.62
C LEU A 64 -10.76 13.21 -9.49
N PRO A 65 -9.55 13.06 -8.94
CA PRO A 65 -8.35 13.10 -9.76
C PRO A 65 -8.42 12.00 -10.82
N ASN A 66 -8.02 12.33 -12.05
CA ASN A 66 -8.11 11.44 -13.22
C ASN A 66 -7.29 10.14 -13.06
N ASN A 67 -6.55 10.00 -11.97
CA ASN A 67 -5.60 8.93 -11.70
C ASN A 67 -5.76 8.43 -10.25
N ASN A 68 -6.93 7.85 -9.93
CA ASN A 68 -7.24 7.20 -8.65
C ASN A 68 -6.48 5.86 -8.46
N THR A 69 -5.25 5.77 -8.95
CA THR A 69 -4.48 4.54 -8.89
C THR A 69 -3.79 4.47 -7.53
N VAL A 70 -4.28 3.59 -6.65
CA VAL A 70 -3.49 3.13 -5.50
C VAL A 70 -2.31 2.35 -6.07
N LYS A 71 -1.19 3.03 -6.26
CA LYS A 71 0.04 2.43 -6.76
C LYS A 71 0.87 1.96 -5.58
N PHE A 72 0.96 0.65 -5.40
CA PHE A 72 1.81 0.03 -4.40
C PHE A 72 3.28 0.13 -4.81
N PHE A 73 3.96 1.20 -4.40
CA PHE A 73 5.38 1.38 -4.67
C PHE A 73 6.24 0.66 -3.63
N ARG A 74 6.23 -0.68 -3.67
CA ARG A 74 7.40 -1.58 -3.60
C ARG A 74 7.11 -2.91 -2.90
N LEU A 75 6.86 -3.92 -3.73
CA LEU A 75 7.49 -5.24 -3.64
C LEU A 75 7.93 -5.57 -5.07
N ASN A 76 9.23 -5.82 -5.22
CA ASN A 76 9.99 -5.78 -6.47
C ASN A 76 9.29 -6.35 -7.72
N ARG A 77 9.14 -5.50 -8.75
CA ARG A 77 9.05 -5.66 -10.23
C ARG A 77 9.21 -7.03 -10.95
N ARG A 78 8.93 -8.19 -10.35
CA ARG A 78 8.88 -9.48 -11.06
C ARG A 78 7.67 -10.33 -10.63
N ARG A 79 6.76 -10.47 -11.58
CA ARG A 79 5.62 -11.38 -11.83
C ARG A 79 4.80 -12.07 -10.72
N ASN A 80 5.30 -12.35 -9.50
CA ASN A 80 4.61 -13.30 -8.60
C ASN A 80 4.47 -12.89 -7.11
N ASP A 81 4.80 -11.66 -6.70
CA ASP A 81 4.61 -11.24 -5.30
C ASP A 81 3.10 -10.99 -5.03
N VAL A 82 2.46 -11.81 -4.18
CA VAL A 82 1.06 -11.64 -3.75
C VAL A 82 1.01 -10.71 -2.55
N ILE A 83 0.45 -9.51 -2.73
CA ILE A 83 0.24 -8.54 -1.64
C ILE A 83 -1.25 -8.50 -1.33
N SER A 84 -1.63 -8.76 -0.08
CA SER A 84 -3.01 -8.67 0.38
C SER A 84 -3.31 -7.24 0.80
N VAL A 85 -3.82 -6.42 -0.11
CA VAL A 85 -4.31 -5.07 0.23
C VAL A 85 -5.81 -5.00 0.02
N LYS A 86 -6.51 -4.49 1.03
CA LYS A 86 -7.95 -4.28 0.97
C LYS A 86 -8.24 -2.78 0.89
N CYS A 87 -8.80 -2.34 -0.23
CA CYS A 87 -9.29 -0.97 -0.39
C CYS A 87 -10.82 -0.97 -0.18
N VAL A 88 -11.32 -0.07 0.67
CA VAL A 88 -12.76 0.10 0.92
C VAL A 88 -13.13 1.56 0.65
N PHE A 89 -14.02 1.78 -0.31
CA PHE A 89 -14.61 3.09 -0.55
C PHE A 89 -15.71 3.32 0.49
N VAL A 90 -15.63 4.41 1.25
CA VAL A 90 -16.61 4.80 2.28
C VAL A 90 -17.28 6.13 1.96
#